data_AF-A0A368UY00-F1
#
_entry.id   AF-A0A368UY00-F1
#
_cell.length_a   1.000
_cell.length_b   1.000
_cell.length_c   1.000
_cell.angle_alpha   90.00
_cell.angle_beta   90.00
_cell.angle_gamma   90.00
#
_symmetry.space_group_name_H-M   'P 1'
#
loop_
_entity.id
_entity.type
_entity.pdbx_description
1 polymer ?
#
loop_
_entity_poly.entity_id
_entity_poly.type
_entity_poly.pdbx_seq_one_letter_code
_entity_poly.pdbx_strand_id
1 'polypeptide(L)'
;MQTMLCQVTAIEALTAAVYRVQLQPPQAMKFKAGQYLQVVMGERDKRPFSIASCPSDGSLLELHIGATPENKYAYEVLESMRNNGCIEIEGPLGDAWYRDDTQSTRPLILIAGGTGFSYAWSIAQAHLQRKSTRPVTLYWGVRSSADLYLHDQLQALAEAYPHFYYRPVVQYPEPTWTGLTGLVHQAVLTDQSDLGEADVYAAGRFEMVRIIRDEFHANGLPLVQLYGDALAFI
;
A
#
# COMPACT_ATOMS: atom_id res chain seq x y z
N MET A 1 -15.67 -4.03 14.19
CA MET A 1 -14.34 -3.96 14.82
C MET A 1 -14.19 -5.18 15.70
N GLN A 2 -13.20 -6.03 15.43
CA GLN A 2 -12.91 -7.22 16.24
C GLN A 2 -11.47 -7.14 16.72
N THR A 3 -11.27 -7.42 18.01
CA THR A 3 -9.94 -7.63 18.59
C THR A 3 -9.62 -9.12 18.53
N MET A 4 -8.42 -9.48 18.09
CA MET A 4 -7.99 -10.88 18.01
C MET A 4 -6.49 -11.01 18.24
N LEU A 5 -6.11 -12.11 18.90
CA LEU A 5 -4.71 -12.51 19.08
C LEU A 5 -4.28 -13.35 17.87
N CYS A 6 -3.36 -12.81 17.07
CA CYS A 6 -2.81 -13.48 15.90
C CYS A 6 -1.48 -14.16 16.23
N GLN A 7 -1.25 -15.34 15.66
CA GLN A 7 0.07 -15.97 15.65
C GLN A 7 0.95 -15.27 14.62
N VAL A 8 2.19 -14.93 14.98
CA VAL A 8 3.20 -14.47 14.03
C VAL A 8 3.84 -15.70 13.40
N THR A 9 3.63 -15.88 12.09
CA THR A 9 4.11 -17.07 11.38
C THR A 9 5.44 -16.83 10.68
N ALA A 10 5.70 -15.60 10.23
CA ALA A 10 6.97 -15.22 9.62
C ALA A 10 7.28 -13.73 9.81
N ILE A 11 8.56 -13.41 9.94
CA ILE A 11 9.12 -12.06 9.85
C ILE A 11 10.36 -12.13 8.96
N GLU A 12 10.30 -11.54 7.78
CA GLU A 12 11.36 -11.56 6.77
C GLU A 12 11.82 -10.12 6.47
N ALA A 13 13.13 -9.90 6.38
CA ALA A 13 13.67 -8.61 5.94
C ALA A 13 13.54 -8.51 4.42
N LEU A 14 12.78 -7.53 3.93
CA LEU A 14 12.67 -7.18 2.51
C LEU A 14 13.75 -6.19 2.10
N THR A 15 14.13 -5.29 3.01
CA THR A 15 15.30 -4.41 2.92
C THR A 15 15.95 -4.28 4.28
N ALA A 16 16.97 -3.43 4.41
CA ALA A 16 17.54 -3.06 5.71
C ALA A 16 16.53 -2.38 6.66
N ALA A 17 15.42 -1.84 6.13
CA ALA A 17 14.47 -1.02 6.86
C ALA A 17 13.01 -1.47 6.73
N VAL A 18 12.72 -2.49 5.91
CA VAL A 18 11.34 -2.97 5.67
C VAL A 18 11.28 -4.46 5.92
N TYR A 19 10.25 -4.89 6.67
CA TYR A 19 10.01 -6.28 7.01
C TYR A 19 8.64 -6.74 6.53
N ARG A 20 8.59 -7.89 5.87
CA ARG A 20 7.35 -8.63 5.63
C ARG A 20 7.00 -9.39 6.90
N VAL A 21 5.80 -9.17 7.41
CA VAL A 21 5.25 -9.89 8.56
C VAL A 21 4.01 -10.64 8.13
N GLN A 22 3.95 -11.92 8.48
CA GLN A 22 2.77 -12.76 8.26
C GLN A 22 2.11 -13.10 9.59
N LEU A 23 0.80 -12.85 9.65
CA LEU A 23 -0.03 -13.06 10.84
C LEU A 23 -1.15 -14.04 10.51
N GLN A 24 -1.30 -15.07 11.33
CA GLN A 24 -2.40 -16.02 11.25
C GLN A 24 -3.44 -15.69 12.34
N PRO A 25 -4.60 -15.11 11.98
CA PRO A 25 -5.69 -14.91 12.93
C PRO A 25 -6.34 -16.25 13.32
N PRO A 26 -7.01 -16.33 14.48
CA PRO A 26 -7.67 -17.55 14.94
C PRO A 26 -8.88 -17.93 14.08
N GLN A 27 -9.46 -16.95 13.37
CA GLN A 27 -10.48 -17.12 12.34
C GLN A 27 -10.16 -16.18 11.18
N ALA A 28 -10.49 -16.59 9.96
CA ALA A 28 -10.23 -15.77 8.79
C ALA A 28 -10.88 -14.38 8.92
N MET A 29 -10.08 -13.33 8.79
CA MET A 29 -10.57 -11.96 8.87
C MET A 29 -11.22 -11.57 7.54
N LYS A 30 -12.46 -11.08 7.60
CA LYS A 30 -13.12 -10.48 6.42
C LYS A 30 -12.77 -9.00 6.36
N PHE A 31 -12.05 -8.59 5.32
CA PHE A 31 -11.69 -7.21 5.06
C PHE A 31 -11.82 -6.88 3.57
N LYS A 32 -11.72 -5.60 3.23
CA LYS A 32 -11.68 -5.11 1.84
C LYS A 32 -10.27 -4.65 1.51
N ALA A 33 -9.83 -4.85 0.26
CA ALA A 33 -8.51 -4.44 -0.18
C ALA A 33 -8.30 -2.94 0.04
N GLY A 34 -7.16 -2.56 0.62
CA GLY A 34 -6.86 -1.19 1.05
C GLY A 34 -7.25 -0.88 2.51
N GLN A 35 -7.88 -1.80 3.25
CA GLN A 35 -8.07 -1.63 4.69
C GLN A 35 -6.79 -1.87 5.49
N TYR A 36 -6.78 -1.38 6.72
CA TYR A 36 -5.68 -1.55 7.67
C TYR A 36 -6.16 -2.24 8.95
N LEU A 37 -5.19 -2.66 9.77
CA LEU A 37 -5.41 -3.11 11.14
C LEU A 37 -4.57 -2.24 12.08
N GLN A 38 -4.92 -2.25 13.37
CA GLN A 38 -4.10 -1.67 14.41
C GLN A 38 -3.47 -2.77 15.23
N VAL A 39 -2.15 -2.70 15.46
CA VAL A 39 -1.46 -3.53 16.45
C VAL A 39 -1.66 -2.91 17.83
N VAL A 40 -2.14 -3.70 18.80
CA VAL A 40 -2.38 -3.25 20.17
C VAL A 40 -1.10 -3.42 20.98
N MET A 41 -0.41 -2.30 21.24
CA MET A 41 0.80 -2.24 22.08
C MET A 41 0.47 -1.84 23.54
N GLY A 42 -0.75 -1.38 23.78
CA GLY A 42 -1.34 -1.09 25.08
C GLY A 42 -2.74 -0.49 24.93
N GLU A 43 -3.47 -0.26 26.03
CA GLU A 43 -4.86 0.22 25.99
C GLU A 43 -5.06 1.50 25.16
N ARG A 44 -4.05 2.38 25.13
CA ARG A 44 -4.06 3.65 24.39
C ARG A 44 -2.98 3.75 23.31
N ASP A 45 -2.24 2.67 23.06
CA ASP A 45 -1.19 2.60 22.06
C ASP A 45 -1.57 1.56 21.00
N LYS A 46 -2.17 2.08 19.92
CA LYS A 46 -2.68 1.29 18.79
C LYS A 46 -2.03 1.80 17.52
N ARG A 47 -1.25 0.94 16.87
CA ARG A 47 -0.36 1.33 15.78
C ARG A 47 -0.89 0.81 14.43
N PRO A 48 -1.28 1.69 13.49
CA PRO A 48 -1.93 1.27 12.26
C PRO A 48 -0.93 0.74 11.22
N PHE A 49 -1.29 -0.37 10.57
CA PHE A 49 -0.56 -0.95 9.44
C PHE A 49 -1.55 -1.44 8.37
N SER A 50 -1.40 -0.96 7.13
CA SER A 50 -2.20 -1.43 6.00
C SER A 50 -1.97 -2.92 5.76
N ILE A 51 -3.05 -3.65 5.49
CA ILE A 51 -2.97 -5.06 5.15
C ILE A 51 -2.49 -5.16 3.70
N ALA A 52 -1.36 -5.82 3.48
CA ALA A 52 -0.72 -5.97 2.17
C ALA A 52 -1.25 -7.17 1.38
N SER A 53 -1.76 -8.20 2.05
CA SER A 53 -2.33 -9.38 1.39
C SER A 53 -3.68 -9.10 0.72
N CYS A 54 -4.06 -9.98 -0.21
CA CYS A 54 -5.35 -9.94 -0.88
C CYS A 54 -6.49 -10.40 0.07
N PRO A 55 -7.65 -9.73 0.11
CA PRO A 55 -8.80 -10.13 0.94
C PRO A 55 -9.45 -11.46 0.57
N SER A 56 -9.09 -12.07 -0.58
CA SER A 56 -9.61 -13.38 -0.98
C SER A 56 -9.25 -14.49 0.02
N ASP A 57 -8.12 -14.34 0.70
CA ASP A 57 -7.64 -15.27 1.72
C ASP A 57 -7.37 -14.52 3.03
N GLY A 58 -8.41 -14.39 3.86
CA GLY A 58 -8.32 -13.78 5.18
C GLY A 58 -7.67 -14.65 6.24
N SER A 59 -7.19 -15.85 5.89
CA SER A 59 -6.55 -16.78 6.84
C SER A 59 -5.08 -16.46 7.13
N LEU A 60 -4.46 -15.64 6.27
CA LEU A 60 -3.11 -15.14 6.44
C LEU A 60 -3.04 -13.66 6.06
N LEU A 61 -2.74 -12.82 7.04
CA LEU A 61 -2.58 -11.38 6.85
C LEU A 61 -1.11 -11.09 6.62
N GLU A 62 -0.78 -10.31 5.58
CA GLU A 62 0.57 -9.83 5.34
C GLU A 62 0.66 -8.33 5.63
N LEU A 63 1.73 -7.89 6.28
CA LEU A 63 2.06 -6.48 6.55
C LEU A 63 3.47 -6.19 6.05
N HIS A 64 3.70 -5.01 5.46
CA HIS A 64 5.07 -4.51 5.27
C HIS A 64 5.33 -3.37 6.25
N ILE A 65 6.21 -3.63 7.22
CA ILE A 65 6.52 -2.72 8.33
C ILE A 65 7.85 -2.05 8.06
N GLY A 66 7.81 -0.74 7.85
CA GLY A 66 8.99 0.11 7.73
C GLY A 66 9.53 0.46 9.11
N ALA A 67 10.57 -0.23 9.55
CA ALA A 67 11.17 -0.07 10.85
C ALA A 67 12.69 0.05 10.73
N THR A 68 13.22 1.15 11.23
CA THR A 68 14.65 1.31 11.49
C THR A 68 14.88 1.42 13.00
N PRO A 69 16.10 1.16 13.50
CA PRO A 69 16.41 1.36 14.92
C PRO A 69 16.09 2.78 15.43
N GLU A 70 16.12 3.77 14.54
CA GLU A 70 15.76 5.17 14.85
C GLU A 70 14.24 5.38 14.88
N ASN A 71 13.47 4.58 14.13
CA ASN A 71 12.01 4.58 14.17
C ASN A 71 11.49 3.58 15.21
N LYS A 72 11.58 3.97 16.48
CA LYS A 72 11.11 3.16 17.61
C LYS A 72 9.64 2.74 17.49
N TYR A 73 8.79 3.56 16.86
CA TYR A 73 7.35 3.30 16.75
C TYR A 73 7.03 2.02 15.95
N ALA A 74 7.71 1.79 14.84
CA ALA A 74 7.52 0.54 14.08
C ALA A 74 8.44 -0.59 14.59
N TYR A 75 9.62 -0.23 15.09
CA TYR A 75 10.61 -1.20 15.55
C TYR A 75 10.15 -1.97 16.81
N GLU A 76 9.55 -1.29 17.79
CA GLU A 76 8.99 -1.93 18.99
C GLU A 76 7.88 -2.94 18.67
N VAL A 77 7.10 -2.71 17.60
CA VAL A 77 6.08 -3.67 17.13
C VAL A 77 6.75 -4.95 16.66
N LEU A 78 7.81 -4.84 15.85
CA LEU A 78 8.57 -5.99 15.39
C LEU A 78 9.25 -6.73 16.54
N GLU A 79 9.81 -6.02 17.52
CA GLU A 79 10.40 -6.65 18.71
C GLU A 79 9.35 -7.41 19.52
N SER A 80 8.17 -6.82 19.74
CA SER A 80 7.07 -7.49 20.42
C SER A 80 6.66 -8.78 19.68
N MET A 81 6.50 -8.71 18.35
CA MET A 81 6.18 -9.87 17.52
C MET A 81 7.26 -10.97 17.61
N ARG A 82 8.54 -10.60 17.57
CA ARG A 82 9.68 -11.55 17.68
C ARG A 82 9.75 -12.22 19.05
N ASN A 83 9.56 -11.45 20.11
CA ASN A 83 9.74 -11.92 21.48
C ASN A 83 8.57 -12.80 21.94
N ASN A 84 7.35 -12.46 21.52
CA ASN A 84 6.14 -13.13 22.00
C ASN A 84 5.65 -14.23 21.04
N GLY A 85 5.99 -14.15 19.74
CA GLY A 85 5.48 -15.06 18.72
C GLY A 85 3.99 -14.86 18.38
N CYS A 86 3.29 -13.99 19.08
CA CYS A 86 1.91 -13.60 18.80
C CYS A 86 1.74 -12.09 19.02
N ILE A 87 0.66 -11.53 18.48
CA ILE A 87 0.35 -10.11 18.59
C ILE A 87 -1.15 -9.88 18.57
N GLU A 88 -1.64 -8.99 19.43
CA GLU A 88 -3.04 -8.58 19.42
C GLU A 88 -3.26 -7.48 18.37
N ILE A 89 -4.32 -7.64 17.58
CA ILE A 89 -4.71 -6.68 16.56
C ILE A 89 -6.19 -6.29 16.69
N GLU A 90 -6.51 -5.10 16.20
CA GLU A 90 -7.88 -4.62 15.98
C GLU A 90 -8.11 -4.33 14.50
N GLY A 91 -9.14 -4.92 13.91
CA GLY A 91 -9.44 -4.71 12.51
C GLY A 91 -10.68 -5.45 11.98
N PRO A 92 -10.94 -5.32 10.66
CA PRO A 92 -10.32 -4.32 9.78
C PRO A 92 -10.84 -2.90 10.07
N LEU A 93 -10.08 -1.90 9.62
CA LEU A 93 -10.35 -0.45 9.75
C LEU A 93 -10.06 0.26 8.41
N GLY A 94 -10.55 1.49 8.27
CA GLY A 94 -10.34 2.33 7.08
C GLY A 94 -11.45 2.23 6.04
N ASP A 95 -11.77 3.38 5.43
CA ASP A 95 -12.84 3.55 4.45
C ASP A 95 -12.32 3.74 3.01
N ALA A 96 -11.01 3.91 2.86
CA ALA A 96 -10.30 4.06 1.59
C ALA A 96 -10.10 2.72 0.83
N TRP A 97 -11.03 1.78 0.96
CA TRP A 97 -10.95 0.47 0.30
C TRP A 97 -11.30 0.52 -1.19
N TYR A 98 -10.79 -0.45 -1.95
CA TYR A 98 -10.99 -0.58 -3.40
C TYR A 98 -12.48 -0.60 -3.81
N ARG A 99 -12.92 0.42 -4.57
CA ARG A 99 -14.28 0.49 -5.13
C ARG A 99 -14.41 -0.49 -6.30
N ASP A 100 -14.91 -1.66 -5.94
CA ASP A 100 -15.04 -2.82 -6.82
C ASP A 100 -16.28 -2.77 -7.71
N ASP A 101 -16.43 -1.67 -8.46
CA ASP A 101 -17.48 -1.53 -9.45
C ASP A 101 -17.08 -2.27 -10.74
N THR A 102 -17.77 -3.37 -11.04
CA THR A 102 -17.56 -4.19 -12.24
C THR A 102 -17.97 -3.51 -13.53
N GLN A 103 -18.79 -2.45 -13.46
CA GLN A 103 -19.23 -1.70 -14.63
C GLN A 103 -18.34 -0.48 -14.92
N SER A 104 -17.51 -0.07 -13.96
CA SER A 104 -16.60 1.05 -14.13
C SER A 104 -15.47 0.72 -15.12
N THR A 105 -15.33 1.55 -16.14
CA THR A 105 -14.22 1.50 -17.12
C THR A 105 -13.10 2.49 -16.80
N ARG A 106 -13.30 3.36 -15.80
CA ARG A 106 -12.36 4.42 -15.37
C ARG A 106 -11.01 3.82 -14.98
N PRO A 107 -9.85 4.20 -15.54
CA PRO A 107 -8.57 3.63 -15.14
C PRO A 107 -8.32 3.75 -13.63
N LEU A 108 -7.61 2.76 -13.07
CA LEU A 108 -7.13 2.78 -11.68
C LEU A 108 -5.71 3.34 -11.64
N ILE A 109 -5.48 4.32 -10.79
CA ILE A 109 -4.16 4.85 -10.49
C ILE A 109 -3.87 4.57 -9.02
N LEU A 110 -2.92 3.68 -8.75
CA LEU A 110 -2.47 3.33 -7.41
C LEU A 110 -1.14 4.04 -7.15
N ILE A 111 -1.06 4.82 -6.06
CA ILE A 111 0.11 5.63 -5.74
C ILE A 111 0.61 5.23 -4.36
N ALA A 112 1.84 4.75 -4.32
CA ALA A 112 2.53 4.34 -3.11
C ALA A 112 3.77 5.21 -2.88
N GLY A 113 3.91 5.77 -1.67
CA GLY A 113 5.18 6.31 -1.18
C GLY A 113 5.79 5.39 -0.12
N GLY A 114 6.98 4.85 -0.37
CA GLY A 114 7.66 3.96 0.57
C GLY A 114 6.79 2.74 0.94
N THR A 115 6.54 2.53 2.24
CA THR A 115 5.69 1.43 2.74
C THR A 115 4.19 1.65 2.56
N GLY A 116 3.75 2.81 2.05
CA GLY A 116 2.40 2.96 1.49
C GLY A 116 2.08 1.96 0.37
N PHE A 117 3.12 1.28 -0.12
CA PHE A 117 3.03 0.11 -1.00
C PHE A 117 2.08 -0.98 -0.48
N SER A 118 2.03 -1.28 0.82
CA SER A 118 1.13 -2.32 1.37
C SER A 118 -0.33 -2.10 0.96
N TYR A 119 -0.81 -0.86 1.12
CA TYR A 119 -2.16 -0.45 0.73
C TYR A 119 -2.40 -0.63 -0.78
N ALA A 120 -1.50 -0.07 -1.60
CA ALA A 120 -1.62 -0.14 -3.05
C ALA A 120 -1.52 -1.59 -3.55
N TRP A 121 -0.69 -2.41 -2.93
CA TRP A 121 -0.46 -3.80 -3.29
C TRP A 121 -1.65 -4.69 -3.00
N SER A 122 -2.33 -4.48 -1.86
CA SER A 122 -3.59 -5.19 -1.57
C SER A 122 -4.66 -4.90 -2.64
N ILE A 123 -4.80 -3.62 -3.04
CA ILE A 123 -5.73 -3.20 -4.09
C ILE A 123 -5.35 -3.81 -5.45
N ALA A 124 -4.07 -3.76 -5.83
CA ALA A 124 -3.58 -4.32 -7.08
C ALA A 124 -3.86 -5.83 -7.17
N GLN A 125 -3.55 -6.60 -6.13
CA GLN A 125 -3.82 -8.04 -6.09
C GLN A 125 -5.31 -8.35 -6.21
N ALA A 126 -6.15 -7.63 -5.46
CA ALA A 126 -7.60 -7.81 -5.52
C ALA A 126 -8.15 -7.51 -6.93
N HIS A 127 -7.64 -6.48 -7.59
CA HIS A 127 -8.01 -6.16 -8.96
C HIS A 127 -7.60 -7.26 -9.95
N LEU A 128 -6.35 -7.75 -9.87
CA LEU A 128 -5.81 -8.77 -10.78
C LEU A 128 -6.54 -10.10 -10.69
N GLN A 129 -7.01 -10.50 -9.50
CA GLN A 129 -7.79 -11.73 -9.32
C GLN A 129 -9.12 -11.73 -10.09
N ARG A 130 -9.68 -10.55 -10.39
CA ARG A 130 -10.98 -10.44 -11.06
C ARG A 130 -10.92 -10.67 -12.56
N LYS A 131 -9.71 -10.78 -13.14
CA LYS A 131 -9.51 -10.86 -14.60
C LYS A 131 -10.22 -9.71 -15.36
N SER A 132 -10.26 -8.53 -14.75
CA SER A 132 -10.81 -7.33 -15.36
C SER A 132 -9.89 -6.82 -16.47
N THR A 133 -10.48 -6.20 -17.51
CA THR A 133 -9.73 -5.49 -18.55
C THR A 133 -9.56 -4.00 -18.26
N ARG A 134 -10.11 -3.53 -17.12
CA ARG A 134 -9.97 -2.15 -16.65
C ARG A 134 -8.48 -1.88 -16.39
N PRO A 135 -7.86 -0.87 -17.01
CA PRO A 135 -6.45 -0.57 -16.80
C PRO A 135 -6.14 -0.22 -15.34
N VAL A 136 -5.01 -0.71 -14.83
CA VAL A 136 -4.48 -0.33 -13.51
C VAL A 136 -3.01 0.03 -13.63
N THR A 137 -2.64 1.20 -13.13
CA THR A 137 -1.25 1.66 -13.08
C THR A 137 -0.80 1.85 -11.64
N LEU A 138 0.25 1.15 -11.24
CA LEU A 138 0.89 1.29 -9.94
C LEU A 138 2.13 2.17 -10.06
N TYR A 139 2.06 3.36 -9.46
CA TYR A 139 3.17 4.26 -9.26
C TYR A 139 3.77 4.03 -7.86
N TRP A 140 5.05 3.64 -7.81
CA TRP A 140 5.75 3.43 -6.55
C TRP A 140 6.93 4.37 -6.42
N GLY A 141 6.74 5.41 -5.60
CA GLY A 141 7.74 6.42 -5.26
C GLY A 141 8.61 6.01 -4.09
N VAL A 142 9.92 5.99 -4.29
CA VAL A 142 10.91 5.70 -3.26
C VAL A 142 12.11 6.65 -3.30
N ARG A 143 12.94 6.63 -2.25
CA ARG A 143 14.14 7.47 -2.19
C ARG A 143 15.26 6.88 -3.04
N SER A 144 15.57 5.61 -2.84
CA SER A 144 16.60 4.85 -3.57
C SER A 144 15.96 3.66 -4.28
N SER A 145 16.54 3.19 -5.38
CA SER A 145 16.12 1.95 -6.05
C SER A 145 16.15 0.74 -5.12
N ALA A 146 17.03 0.72 -4.10
CA ALA A 146 17.10 -0.33 -3.09
C ALA A 146 15.83 -0.45 -2.22
N ASP A 147 14.97 0.59 -2.19
CA ASP A 147 13.71 0.57 -1.47
C ASP A 147 12.57 -0.08 -2.29
N LEU A 148 12.79 -0.39 -3.58
CA LEU A 148 11.82 -1.09 -4.45
C LEU A 148 11.90 -2.60 -4.21
N TYR A 149 11.59 -3.03 -2.99
CA TYR A 149 11.85 -4.40 -2.53
C TYR A 149 11.04 -5.50 -3.22
N LEU A 150 10.02 -5.17 -4.02
CA LEU A 150 9.31 -6.11 -4.92
C LEU A 150 9.44 -5.72 -6.41
N HIS A 151 10.50 -5.00 -6.78
CA HIS A 151 10.68 -4.48 -8.15
C HIS A 151 10.56 -5.57 -9.22
N ASP A 152 11.37 -6.62 -9.12
CA ASP A 152 11.44 -7.68 -10.12
C ASP A 152 10.12 -8.44 -10.23
N GLN A 153 9.45 -8.67 -9.08
CA GLN A 153 8.13 -9.29 -9.04
C GLN A 153 7.09 -8.44 -9.78
N LEU A 154 7.10 -7.12 -9.56
CA LEU A 154 6.15 -6.20 -10.21
C LEU A 154 6.45 -6.01 -11.70
N GLN A 155 7.72 -6.06 -12.11
CA GLN A 155 8.10 -6.08 -13.52
C GLN A 155 7.57 -7.33 -14.22
N ALA A 156 7.86 -8.52 -13.67
CA ALA A 156 7.35 -9.78 -14.19
C ALA A 156 5.81 -9.80 -14.24
N LEU A 157 5.15 -9.19 -13.24
CA LEU A 157 3.70 -9.04 -13.22
C LEU A 157 3.18 -8.14 -14.34
N ALA A 158 3.84 -7.01 -14.61
CA ALA A 158 3.48 -6.12 -15.71
C ALA A 158 3.70 -6.77 -17.09
N GLU A 159 4.69 -7.65 -17.23
CA GLU A 159 4.88 -8.44 -18.45
C GLU A 159 3.78 -9.50 -18.63
N ALA A 160 3.34 -10.13 -17.53
CA ALA A 160 2.34 -11.20 -17.58
C ALA A 160 0.89 -10.71 -17.74
N TYR A 161 0.57 -9.48 -17.31
CA TYR A 161 -0.80 -8.95 -17.29
C TYR A 161 -0.94 -7.68 -18.16
N PRO A 162 -1.58 -7.77 -19.35
CA PRO A 162 -1.63 -6.67 -20.33
C PRO A 162 -2.25 -5.35 -19.87
N HIS A 163 -3.06 -5.37 -18.81
CA HIS A 163 -3.75 -4.20 -18.27
C HIS A 163 -3.15 -3.70 -16.94
N PHE A 164 -2.04 -4.30 -16.50
CA PHE A 164 -1.30 -3.86 -15.32
C PHE A 164 0.00 -3.17 -15.74
N TYR A 165 0.12 -1.91 -15.33
CA TYR A 165 1.28 -1.08 -15.61
C TYR A 165 2.00 -0.78 -14.30
N TYR A 166 3.31 -1.02 -14.29
CA TYR A 166 4.16 -0.68 -13.16
C TYR A 166 5.08 0.50 -13.52
N ARG A 167 5.08 1.53 -12.67
CA ARG A 167 5.81 2.78 -12.84
C ARG A 167 6.63 3.07 -11.57
N PRO A 168 7.82 2.47 -11.43
CA PRO A 168 8.71 2.80 -10.33
C PRO A 168 9.31 4.19 -10.51
N VAL A 169 9.31 5.00 -9.46
CA VAL A 169 9.83 6.38 -9.45
C VAL A 169 10.86 6.51 -8.33
N VAL A 170 12.12 6.81 -8.69
CA VAL A 170 13.23 6.91 -7.75
C VAL A 170 13.67 8.36 -7.60
N GLN A 171 13.68 8.89 -6.37
CA GLN A 171 14.04 10.29 -6.13
C GLN A 171 15.55 10.54 -6.28
N TYR A 172 16.38 9.64 -5.77
CA TYR A 172 17.85 9.72 -5.81
C TYR A 172 18.40 8.47 -6.50
N PRO A 173 18.34 8.42 -7.84
CA PRO A 173 18.73 7.23 -8.59
C PRO A 173 20.24 7.02 -8.58
N GLU A 174 20.65 5.75 -8.59
CA GLU A 174 22.01 5.38 -8.98
C GLU A 174 22.22 5.59 -10.49
N PRO A 175 23.46 5.78 -10.97
CA PRO A 175 23.74 6.02 -12.39
C PRO A 175 23.22 4.95 -13.36
N THR A 176 22.98 3.74 -12.87
CA THR A 176 22.46 2.59 -13.62
C THR A 176 20.93 2.56 -13.73
N TRP A 177 20.22 3.45 -13.01
CA TRP A 177 18.76 3.50 -13.02
C TRP A 177 18.24 4.04 -14.36
N THR A 178 17.34 3.28 -14.99
CA THR A 178 16.72 3.63 -16.28
C THR A 178 15.22 3.93 -16.19
N GLY A 179 14.64 3.88 -15.00
CA GLY A 179 13.21 4.16 -14.77
C GLY A 179 12.92 5.63 -14.55
N LEU A 180 11.70 5.94 -14.10
CA LEU A 180 11.28 7.31 -13.81
C LEU A 180 12.06 7.86 -12.60
N THR A 181 12.35 9.16 -12.63
CA THR A 181 13.08 9.85 -11.57
C THR A 181 12.29 11.02 -11.01
N GLY A 182 12.43 11.31 -9.72
CA GLY A 182 11.82 12.46 -9.06
C GLY A 182 10.71 12.09 -8.09
N LEU A 183 9.65 12.91 -8.03
CA LEU A 183 8.54 12.72 -7.10
C LEU A 183 7.37 12.00 -7.78
N VAL A 184 6.76 11.05 -7.07
CA VAL A 184 5.73 10.17 -7.64
C VAL A 184 4.50 10.91 -8.18
N HIS A 185 4.06 11.97 -7.51
CA HIS A 185 2.90 12.77 -7.96
C HIS A 185 3.19 13.51 -9.27
N GLN A 186 4.42 14.00 -9.46
CA GLN A 186 4.84 14.66 -10.71
C GLN A 186 4.93 13.66 -11.86
N ALA A 187 5.40 12.44 -11.59
CA ALA A 187 5.42 11.36 -12.57
C ALA A 187 4.00 11.02 -13.05
N VAL A 188 3.03 10.94 -12.13
CA VAL A 188 1.62 10.71 -12.49
C VAL A 188 1.09 11.84 -13.37
N LEU A 189 1.31 13.11 -12.99
CA LEU A 189 0.85 14.27 -13.78
C LEU A 189 1.51 14.36 -15.17
N THR A 190 2.70 13.78 -15.33
CA THR A 190 3.39 13.73 -16.63
C THR A 190 2.86 12.58 -17.49
N ASP A 191 2.64 11.42 -16.89
CA ASP A 191 2.22 10.21 -17.59
C ASP A 191 0.72 10.20 -17.95
N GLN A 192 -0.13 10.82 -17.12
CA GLN A 192 -1.58 10.74 -17.22
C GLN A 192 -2.15 12.02 -17.82
N SER A 193 -2.77 11.90 -19.00
CA SER A 193 -3.31 13.05 -19.73
C SER A 193 -4.63 13.58 -19.18
N ASP A 194 -5.42 12.73 -18.51
CA ASP A 194 -6.73 13.09 -17.96
C ASP A 194 -6.99 12.33 -16.65
N LEU A 195 -6.97 13.07 -15.54
CA LEU A 195 -7.30 12.53 -14.22
C LEU A 195 -8.80 12.57 -13.92
N GLY A 196 -9.60 13.27 -14.72
CA GLY A 196 -11.05 13.44 -14.53
C GLY A 196 -11.83 12.12 -14.59
N GLU A 197 -11.28 11.16 -15.31
CA GLU A 197 -11.87 9.85 -15.58
C GLU A 197 -11.19 8.70 -14.82
N ALA A 198 -10.32 8.99 -13.83
CA ALA A 198 -9.57 7.97 -13.10
C ALA A 198 -10.06 7.81 -11.65
N ASP A 199 -10.04 6.59 -11.12
CA ASP A 199 -10.08 6.39 -9.67
C ASP A 199 -8.64 6.34 -9.14
N VAL A 200 -8.31 7.24 -8.21
CA VAL A 200 -6.96 7.38 -7.65
C VAL A 200 -6.95 6.89 -6.21
N TYR A 201 -6.05 5.97 -5.89
CA TYR A 201 -5.82 5.43 -4.55
C TYR A 201 -4.41 5.77 -4.12
N ALA A 202 -4.24 6.57 -3.07
CA ALA A 202 -2.93 7.06 -2.63
C ALA A 202 -2.64 6.71 -1.17
N ALA A 203 -1.44 6.18 -0.90
CA ALA A 203 -0.94 5.92 0.44
C ALA A 203 0.55 6.23 0.58
N GLY A 204 0.91 6.79 1.73
CA GLY A 204 2.27 7.12 2.15
C GLY A 204 2.24 8.23 3.19
N ARG A 205 3.30 9.03 3.26
CA ARG A 205 3.35 10.16 4.20
C ARG A 205 2.22 11.16 3.95
N PHE A 206 1.69 11.75 5.02
CA PHE A 206 0.53 12.63 4.96
C PHE A 206 0.80 13.87 4.09
N GLU A 207 2.02 14.42 4.13
CA GLU A 207 2.42 15.55 3.31
C GLU A 207 2.35 15.21 1.82
N MET A 208 2.72 13.98 1.46
CA MET A 208 2.68 13.52 0.07
C MET A 208 1.23 13.33 -0.40
N VAL A 209 0.37 12.73 0.42
CA VAL A 209 -1.06 12.58 0.08
C VAL A 209 -1.76 13.94 -0.01
N ARG A 210 -1.38 14.90 0.85
CA ARG A 210 -1.88 16.28 0.76
C ARG A 210 -1.51 16.95 -0.55
N ILE A 211 -0.26 16.83 -0.98
CA ILE A 211 0.19 17.36 -2.28
C ILE A 211 -0.58 16.70 -3.43
N ILE A 212 -0.73 15.37 -3.41
CA ILE A 212 -1.54 14.64 -4.41
C ILE A 212 -2.96 15.20 -4.47
N ARG A 213 -3.63 15.35 -3.32
CA ARG A 213 -4.99 15.90 -3.26
C ARG A 213 -5.07 17.27 -3.92
N ASP A 214 -4.19 18.19 -3.52
CA ASP A 214 -4.25 19.59 -3.94
C ASP A 214 -3.88 19.72 -5.43
N GLU A 215 -2.78 19.10 -5.87
CA GLU A 215 -2.31 19.20 -7.26
C GLU A 215 -3.19 18.42 -8.24
N PHE A 216 -3.65 17.22 -7.88
CA PHE A 216 -4.45 16.43 -8.82
C PHE A 216 -5.84 17.03 -8.98
N HIS A 217 -6.40 17.60 -7.91
CA HIS A 217 -7.66 18.32 -8.00
C HIS A 217 -7.53 19.56 -8.90
N ALA A 218 -6.43 20.30 -8.77
CA ALA A 218 -6.13 21.42 -9.67
C ALA A 218 -5.96 20.99 -11.14
N ASN A 219 -5.62 19.72 -11.39
CA ASN A 219 -5.50 19.10 -12.72
C ASN A 219 -6.72 18.24 -13.10
N GLY A 220 -7.89 18.48 -12.47
CA GLY A 220 -9.17 17.95 -12.93
C GLY A 220 -9.68 16.69 -12.21
N LEU A 221 -8.92 16.11 -11.26
CA LEU A 221 -9.41 14.97 -10.48
C LEU A 221 -10.59 15.37 -9.57
N PRO A 222 -11.77 14.75 -9.70
CA PRO A 222 -12.85 14.93 -8.74
C PRO A 222 -12.46 14.29 -7.41
N LEU A 223 -12.52 15.04 -6.30
CA LEU A 223 -12.11 14.53 -4.99
C LEU A 223 -12.88 13.28 -4.53
N VAL A 224 -14.10 13.06 -5.03
CA VAL A 224 -14.89 11.85 -4.76
C VAL A 224 -14.29 10.57 -5.39
N GLN A 225 -13.34 10.74 -6.31
CA GLN A 225 -12.58 9.68 -6.98
C GLN A 225 -11.16 9.54 -6.40
N LEU A 226 -10.81 10.32 -5.37
CA LEU A 226 -9.55 10.22 -4.66
C LEU A 226 -9.74 9.50 -3.31
N TYR A 227 -9.01 8.42 -3.12
CA TYR A 227 -9.10 7.55 -1.95
C TYR A 227 -7.75 7.43 -1.25
N GLY A 228 -7.75 7.50 0.08
CA GLY A 228 -6.59 7.27 0.92
C GLY A 228 -6.90 7.62 2.37
N ASP A 229 -6.50 6.79 3.33
CA ASP A 229 -6.87 7.00 4.73
C ASP A 229 -6.35 8.33 5.30
N ALA A 230 -5.20 8.82 4.80
CA ALA A 230 -4.66 10.11 5.21
C ALA A 230 -5.64 11.28 4.94
N LEU A 231 -6.51 11.18 3.93
CA LEU A 231 -7.52 12.20 3.58
C LEU A 231 -8.55 12.42 4.68
N ALA A 232 -8.77 11.44 5.57
CA ALA A 232 -9.66 11.60 6.72
C ALA A 232 -9.09 12.53 7.79
N PHE A 233 -7.81 12.89 7.70
CA PHE A 233 -7.07 13.66 8.70
C PHE A 233 -6.54 15.00 8.18
N ILE A 234 -6.74 15.35 6.90
CA ILE A 234 -6.17 16.54 6.25
C ILE A 234 -7.17 17.37 5.45
#